data_AF-A0A9D9VMM8-F1
#
_entry.id   AF-A0A9D9VMM8-F1
#
_cell.length_a   1.000
_cell.length_b   1.000
_cell.length_c   1.000
_cell.angle_alpha   90.00
_cell.angle_beta   90.00
_cell.angle_gamma   90.00
#
_symmetry.space_group_name_H-M   'P 1'
#
loop_
_entity.id
_entity.type
_entity.pdbx_description
1 polymer ?
#
loop_
_entity_poly.entity_id
_entity_poly.type
_entity_poly.pdbx_seq_one_letter_code
_entity_poly.pdbx_strand_id
1 'polypeptide(L)' 'MSEGRDIIEPAQWPQRNDKRVPVLDMNFDPPRVVRYVGWRPCTCCGKKFFSRDVAGVRMCLPCKDGTRRESW' A
#
# COMPACT_ATOMS: atom_id res chain seq x y z
N MET A 1 9.09 -18.18 -25.37
CA MET A 1 9.21 -17.07 -24.41
C MET A 1 7.95 -17.11 -23.58
N SER A 2 8.02 -17.45 -22.30
CA SER A 2 6.83 -17.47 -21.45
C SER A 2 6.38 -16.03 -21.23
N GLU A 3 5.18 -15.69 -21.70
CA GLU A 3 4.56 -14.41 -21.39
C GLU A 3 4.37 -14.34 -19.87
N GLY A 4 4.90 -13.29 -19.24
CA GLY A 4 4.74 -13.09 -17.80
C GLY A 4 3.26 -12.98 -17.44
N ARG A 5 2.83 -13.66 -16.38
CA ARG A 5 1.49 -13.51 -15.80
C ARG A 5 1.39 -12.19 -15.05
N ASP A 6 0.16 -11.67 -14.97
CA ASP A 6 -0.13 -10.42 -14.27
C ASP A 6 0.11 -10.53 -12.75
N ILE A 7 0.50 -9.39 -12.18
CA ILE A 7 0.47 -9.17 -10.73
C ILE A 7 -0.97 -8.88 -10.32
N ILE A 8 -1.50 -9.63 -9.36
CA ILE A 8 -2.83 -9.40 -8.81
C ILE A 8 -2.74 -8.38 -7.68
N GLU A 9 -3.17 -7.15 -7.95
CA GLU A 9 -3.30 -6.08 -6.95
C GLU A 9 -4.76 -5.91 -6.53
N PRO A 10 -5.07 -5.97 -5.22
CA PRO A 10 -6.44 -5.78 -4.76
C PRO A 10 -6.87 -4.31 -4.94
N ALA A 11 -8.12 -4.10 -5.33
CA ALA A 11 -8.71 -2.78 -5.41
C ALA A 11 -8.70 -2.07 -4.06
N GLN A 12 -8.56 -0.75 -4.04
CA GLN A 12 -8.71 0.04 -2.84
C GLN A 12 -10.15 -0.12 -2.28
N TRP A 13 -10.26 -0.30 -0.97
CA TRP A 13 -11.54 -0.44 -0.27
C TRP A 13 -11.84 0.77 0.61
N PRO A 14 -13.10 0.93 1.10
CA PRO A 14 -13.43 1.98 2.05
C PRO A 14 -12.54 1.94 3.29
N GLN A 15 -12.22 3.11 3.85
CA GLN A 15 -11.38 3.28 5.04
C GLN A 15 -12.09 2.78 6.31
N ARG A 16 -12.25 1.46 6.44
CA ARG A 16 -12.94 0.80 7.57
C ARG A 16 -11.98 0.12 8.54
N ASN A 17 -10.99 -0.61 8.02
CA ASN A 17 -10.06 -1.40 8.82
C ASN A 17 -8.61 -1.17 8.39
N ASP A 18 -7.68 -1.45 9.30
CA ASP A 18 -6.23 -1.41 9.05
C ASP A 18 -5.72 -2.77 8.55
N LYS A 19 -6.56 -3.47 7.77
CA LYS A 19 -6.24 -4.77 7.18
C LYS A 19 -5.11 -4.60 6.17
N ARG A 20 -4.20 -5.58 6.16
CA ARG A 20 -3.16 -5.72 5.14
C ARG A 20 -3.57 -6.83 4.19
N VAL A 21 -3.55 -6.55 2.89
CA VAL A 21 -3.91 -7.52 1.85
C VAL A 21 -2.70 -7.75 0.95
N PRO A 22 -2.32 -9.01 0.67
CA PRO A 22 -1.15 -9.31 -0.16
C PRO A 22 -1.41 -8.93 -1.62
N VAL A 23 -0.35 -8.48 -2.29
CA VAL A 23 -0.24 -8.40 -3.75
C VAL A 23 0.51 -9.63 -4.20
N LEU A 24 -0.06 -10.38 -5.15
CA LEU A 24 0.43 -11.69 -5.57
C LEU A 24 1.08 -11.62 -6.95
N ASP A 25 2.25 -12.22 -7.05
CA ASP A 25 2.92 -12.49 -8.33
C ASP A 25 2.62 -13.93 -8.76
N MET A 26 1.90 -14.04 -9.88
CA MET A 26 1.41 -15.30 -10.43
C MET A 26 2.44 -16.01 -11.31
N ASN A 27 3.62 -15.41 -11.53
CA ASN A 27 4.73 -16.03 -12.27
C ASN A 27 5.40 -17.19 -11.51
N PHE A 28 5.06 -17.34 -10.23
CA PHE A 28 5.55 -18.42 -9.38
C PHE A 28 4.44 -19.42 -9.05
N ASP A 29 4.81 -20.68 -8.85
CA ASP A 29 3.92 -21.73 -8.35
C ASP A 29 4.54 -22.38 -7.09
N PRO A 30 3.98 -22.13 -5.89
CA PRO A 30 2.80 -21.30 -5.62
C PRO A 30 3.06 -19.79 -5.82
N PRO A 31 2.02 -18.97 -6.03
CA PRO A 31 2.13 -17.51 -6.15
C PRO A 31 2.87 -16.88 -4.98
N ARG A 32 3.68 -15.86 -5.25
CA ARG A 32 4.48 -15.18 -4.23
C ARG A 32 3.84 -13.87 -3.80
N VAL A 33 3.91 -13.58 -2.51
CA VAL A 33 3.56 -12.25 -2.00
C VAL A 33 4.72 -11.30 -2.28
N VAL A 34 4.48 -10.25 -3.08
CA VAL A 34 5.51 -9.24 -3.40
C VAL A 34 5.45 -8.02 -2.49
N ARG A 35 4.26 -7.68 -1.98
CA ARG A 35 4.04 -6.60 -1.01
C ARG A 35 2.67 -6.74 -0.37
N TYR A 36 2.38 -5.89 0.60
CA TYR A 36 1.06 -5.76 1.21
C TYR A 36 0.53 -4.34 1.03
N VAL A 37 -0.75 -4.22 0.68
CA VAL A 37 -1.45 -2.93 0.61
C VAL A 37 -2.46 -2.79 1.74
N GLY A 38 -2.84 -1.56 2.06
CA GLY A 38 -3.92 -1.29 3.01
C GLY A 38 -3.92 0.10 3.61
N TRP A 39 -4.96 0.38 4.39
CA TRP A 39 -5.07 1.63 5.15
C TRP A 39 -4.14 1.61 6.37
N ARG A 40 -3.47 2.74 6.60
CA ARG A 40 -2.65 2.96 7.80
C ARG A 40 -2.59 4.45 8.17
N PRO A 41 -2.31 4.81 9.43
CA PRO A 41 -2.02 6.19 9.79
C PRO A 41 -0.67 6.65 9.23
N CYS A 42 -0.61 7.91 8.78
CA CYS A 42 0.63 8.60 8.46
C CYS A 42 1.45 8.84 9.73
N THR A 43 2.74 8.52 9.72
CA THR A 43 3.63 8.76 10.87
C THR A 43 3.93 10.23 11.14
N CYS A 44 3.61 11.13 10.20
CA CYS A 44 3.74 12.57 10.38
C CYS A 44 2.41 13.17 10.87
N CYS A 45 1.33 13.14 10.08
CA CYS A 45 0.09 13.85 10.43
C CYS A 45 -1.01 12.98 11.05
N GLY A 46 -0.78 11.69 11.31
CA GLY A 46 -1.78 10.75 11.86
C GLY A 46 -2.94 10.37 10.92
N LYS A 47 -3.23 11.15 9.86
CA LYS A 47 -4.31 10.88 8.92
C LYS A 47 -4.12 9.52 8.24
N LYS A 48 -5.20 8.72 8.17
CA LYS A 48 -5.18 7.46 7.41
C LYS A 48 -5.03 7.73 5.92
N PHE A 49 -4.21 6.92 5.28
CA PHE A 49 -4.02 6.89 3.83
C PHE A 49 -3.93 5.44 3.35
N PHE A 50 -4.27 5.20 2.10
CA PHE A 50 -4.09 3.89 1.48
C PHE A 50 -2.64 3.74 1.04
N SER A 51 -1.93 2.79 1.64
CA SER A 51 -0.54 2.49 1.30
C SER A 51 -0.48 1.40 0.25
N ARG A 52 0.28 1.68 -0.83
CA ARG A 52 0.67 0.67 -1.83
C ARG A 52 1.77 -0.26 -1.32
N ASP A 53 2.43 0.07 -0.22
CA ASP A 53 3.35 -0.83 0.46
C ASP A 53 3.33 -0.49 1.96
N VAL A 54 2.58 -1.25 2.74
CA VAL A 54 2.45 -1.03 4.19
C VAL A 54 3.74 -1.31 4.96
N ALA A 55 4.74 -1.98 4.37
CA ALA A 55 6.04 -2.19 5.00
C ALA A 55 6.96 -0.97 4.80
N GLY A 56 7.12 -0.51 3.55
CA GLY A 56 8.03 0.57 3.17
C GLY A 56 7.45 1.99 3.25
N VAL A 57 6.14 2.17 3.02
CA VAL A 57 5.52 3.50 2.96
C VAL A 57 4.78 3.80 4.26
N ARG A 58 5.30 4.78 5.02
CA ARG A 58 4.79 5.19 6.34
C ARG A 58 4.17 6.58 6.38
N MET A 59 4.37 7.39 5.34
CA MET A 59 3.85 8.75 5.23
C MET A 59 2.87 8.86 4.06
N CYS A 60 1.82 9.65 4.22
CA CYS A 60 0.93 10.01 3.12
C CYS A 60 1.66 10.92 2.12
N LEU A 61 1.21 10.94 0.86
CA LEU A 61 1.82 11.77 -0.19
C LEU A 61 1.96 13.25 0.23
N PRO A 62 0.93 13.91 0.80
CA PRO A 62 1.04 15.30 1.23
C PRO A 62 2.12 15.61 2.29
N CYS A 63 2.41 14.65 3.17
CA CYS A 63 3.50 14.83 4.14
C CYS A 63 4.86 14.53 3.51
N LYS A 64 4.91 13.64 2.51
CA LYS A 64 6.14 13.27 1.81
C LYS A 64 6.61 14.36 0.84
N ASP A 65 5.67 15.04 0.18
CA ASP A 65 5.94 16.13 -0.76
C ASP A 65 6.03 17.51 -0.06
N GLY A 66 5.79 17.57 1.25
CA GLY A 66 5.87 18.79 2.04
C GLY A 66 4.71 19.77 1.83
N THR A 67 3.65 19.38 1.10
CA THR A 67 2.45 20.20 0.90
C THR A 67 1.60 20.28 2.17
N ARG A 68 1.74 19.29 3.06
CA ARG A 68 1.19 19.31 4.41
C ARG A 68 2.31 19.59 5.42
N ARG A 69 2.64 20.87 5.57
CA ARG A 69 3.32 21.39 6.77
C ARG A 69 2.26 21.57 7.85
N GLU A 70 2.56 21.12 9.06
CA GLU A 70 1.61 21.05 10.17
C GLU A 70 0.98 22.41 10.49
N SER A 71 -0.31 22.37 10.84
CA SER A 71 -0.94 23.34 11.73
C SER A 71 -1.03 22.64 13.09
N TRP A 72 -0.08 22.95 13.97
CA TRP A 72 -0.01 22.79 15.44
C TRP A 72 -0.58 21.52 16.09
#